data_AF-A0A7D5GPB0-F1
#
_entry.id   AF-A0A7D5GPB0-F1
#
_cell.length_a   1.000
_cell.length_b   1.000
_cell.length_c   1.000
_cell.angle_alpha   90.00
_cell.angle_beta   90.00
_cell.angle_gamma   90.00
#
_symmetry.space_group_name_H-M   'P 1'
#
loop_
_entity.id
_entity.type
_entity.pdbx_description
1 polymer ?
#
loop_
_entity_poly.entity_id
_entity_poly.type
_entity_poly.pdbx_seq_one_letter_code
_entity_poly.pdbx_strand_id
1 'polypeptide(L)' 'MSDTSSRVETLSNRHPDAEQVGPHLVIDKSEWVPGKHPEPHHGYEGQTEYLERYLRCIQCGVKVLNTDDLPETCDSEGRR' A
#
# COMPACT_ATOMS: atom_id res chain seq x y z
N MET A 1 1.62 11.23 -25.23
CA MET A 1 1.63 11.09 -23.76
C MET A 1 0.17 11.00 -23.31
N SER A 2 -0.44 9.82 -23.35
CA SER A 2 -1.88 9.66 -23.04
C SER A 2 -2.23 8.35 -22.34
N ASP A 3 -1.30 7.41 -22.20
CA ASP A 3 -1.59 6.08 -21.63
C ASP A 3 -1.72 6.08 -20.10
N THR A 4 -1.08 7.01 -19.40
CA THR A 4 -1.10 7.02 -17.93
C THR A 4 -2.48 7.41 -17.38
N SER A 5 -3.14 8.39 -18.00
CA SER A 5 -4.44 8.90 -17.51
C SER A 5 -5.55 7.85 -17.61
N SER A 6 -5.69 7.20 -18.77
CA SER A 6 -6.73 6.19 -19.00
C SER A 6 -6.56 4.96 -18.09
N ARG A 7 -5.30 4.57 -17.81
CA ARG A 7 -4.99 3.47 -16.89
C ARG A 7 -5.33 3.81 -15.43
N VAL A 8 -5.05 5.05 -15.00
CA VAL A 8 -5.40 5.53 -13.65
C VAL A 8 -6.92 5.50 -13.46
N GLU A 9 -7.67 6.03 -14.42
CA GLU A 9 -9.14 6.05 -14.36
C GLU A 9 -9.75 4.64 -14.32
N THR A 10 -9.21 3.70 -15.12
CA THR A 10 -9.70 2.32 -15.13
C THR A 10 -9.41 1.60 -13.81
N LEU A 11 -8.25 1.85 -13.20
CA LEU A 11 -7.86 1.24 -11.92
C LEU A 11 -8.63 1.84 -10.74
N SER A 12 -8.84 3.15 -10.74
CA SER A 12 -9.66 3.82 -9.72
C SER A 12 -11.10 3.32 -9.75
N ASN A 13 -11.69 3.10 -10.93
CA ASN A 13 -13.01 2.48 -11.04
C ASN A 13 -13.09 1.04 -10.50
N ARG A 14 -11.96 0.31 -10.47
CA ARG A 14 -11.90 -1.06 -9.90
C ARG A 14 -11.65 -1.07 -8.39
N HIS A 15 -11.03 0.00 -7.87
CA HIS A 15 -10.68 0.16 -6.48
C HIS A 15 -11.27 1.49 -5.99
N PRO A 16 -12.59 1.52 -5.70
CA PRO A 16 -13.26 2.75 -5.28
C PRO A 16 -12.77 3.25 -3.92
N ASP A 17 -12.08 2.39 -3.17
CA ASP A 17 -11.38 2.67 -1.93
C ASP A 17 -9.94 3.17 -2.13
N ALA A 18 -9.47 3.31 -3.38
CA ALA A 18 -8.14 3.79 -3.67
C ALA A 18 -8.06 5.33 -3.61
N GLU A 19 -7.02 5.82 -2.95
CA GLU A 19 -6.69 7.23 -2.85
C GLU A 19 -5.51 7.58 -3.77
N GLN A 20 -5.58 8.75 -4.42
CA GLN A 20 -4.47 9.25 -5.21
C GLN A 20 -3.55 10.12 -4.36
N VAL A 21 -2.29 9.68 -4.22
CA VAL A 21 -1.25 10.35 -3.45
C VAL A 21 -0.06 10.63 -4.36
N GLY A 22 0.04 11.87 -4.84
CA GLY A 22 1.02 12.25 -5.86
C GLY A 22 0.87 11.39 -7.12
N PRO A 23 1.94 10.72 -7.60
CA PRO A 23 1.86 9.82 -8.76
C PRO A 23 1.33 8.42 -8.40
N HIS A 24 1.09 8.11 -7.13
CA HIS A 24 0.65 6.78 -6.69
C HIS A 24 -0.86 6.72 -6.52
N LEU A 25 -1.43 5.55 -6.81
CA LEU A 25 -2.81 5.20 -6.48
C LEU A 25 -2.76 4.12 -5.41
N VAL A 26 -3.03 4.48 -4.17
CA VAL A 26 -2.82 3.63 -2.99
C VAL A 26 -4.12 3.08 -2.44
N ILE A 27 -4.07 1.90 -1.84
CA ILE A 27 -5.17 1.30 -1.08
C ILE A 27 -4.66 0.92 0.30
N ASP A 28 -5.52 1.05 1.30
CA ASP A 28 -5.26 0.49 2.62
C ASP A 28 -5.30 -1.04 2.58
N LYS A 29 -4.32 -1.65 3.25
CA LYS A 29 -4.25 -3.10 3.44
C LYS A 29 -3.98 -3.42 4.89
N SER A 30 -4.49 -4.56 5.30
CA SER A 30 -4.21 -5.16 6.59
C SER A 30 -3.88 -6.64 6.41
N GLU A 31 -2.83 -7.11 7.07
CA GLU A 31 -2.34 -8.47 6.94
C GLU A 31 -1.94 -9.01 8.32
N TRP A 32 -2.20 -10.30 8.57
CA TRP A 32 -1.74 -10.97 9.78
C TRP A 32 -0.28 -11.39 9.59
N VAL A 33 0.61 -10.80 10.39
CA VAL A 33 2.05 -11.06 10.35
C VAL A 33 2.41 -11.97 11.53
N PRO A 34 3.05 -13.13 11.27
CA PRO A 34 3.55 -13.99 12.34
C PRO A 34 4.64 -13.29 13.16
N GLY A 35 4.57 -13.45 14.47
CA GLY A 35 5.51 -12.88 15.43
C GLY A 35 4.86 -11.91 16.41
N LYS A 36 5.71 -11.34 17.26
CA LYS A 36 5.29 -10.29 18.20
C LYS A 36 5.21 -8.97 17.47
N HIS A 37 4.24 -8.13 17.86
CA HIS A 37 4.15 -6.77 17.37
C HIS A 37 5.49 -6.02 17.62
N PRO A 38 6.02 -5.29 16.62
CA PRO A 38 7.29 -4.57 16.75
C PRO A 38 7.22 -3.50 17.85
N GLU A 39 6.09 -2.81 17.97
CA GLU A 39 5.78 -1.92 19.09
C GLU A 39 5.45 -2.72 20.37
N PRO A 40 6.30 -2.70 21.42
CA PRO A 40 6.13 -3.56 22.59
C PRO A 40 4.84 -3.30 23.36
N HIS A 41 4.30 -2.09 23.27
CA HIS A 41 3.06 -1.68 23.94
C HIS A 41 1.78 -2.18 23.25
N HIS A 42 1.88 -2.64 22.00
CA HIS A 42 0.74 -3.16 21.24
C HIS A 42 0.67 -4.69 21.24
N GLY A 43 1.74 -5.35 21.70
CA GLY A 43 1.76 -6.78 21.93
C GLY A 43 1.24 -7.15 23.32
N TYR A 44 0.67 -8.35 23.44
CA TYR A 44 0.41 -8.98 24.72
C TYR A 44 1.28 -10.22 24.90
N GLU A 45 1.48 -10.64 26.15
CA GLU A 45 2.27 -11.82 26.45
C GLU A 45 1.64 -13.07 25.80
N GLY A 46 2.44 -13.81 25.03
CA GLY A 46 1.97 -14.98 24.29
C GLY A 46 1.40 -14.71 22.90
N GLN A 47 1.39 -13.46 22.42
CA GLN A 47 1.01 -13.15 21.04
C GLN A 47 1.93 -13.87 20.03
N THR A 48 1.30 -14.55 19.05
CA THR A 48 1.99 -15.29 17.97
C THR A 48 1.86 -14.63 16.60
N GLU A 49 0.95 -13.68 16.45
CA GLU A 49 0.74 -12.89 15.24
C GLU A 49 0.16 -11.53 15.59
N TYR A 50 0.39 -10.53 14.73
CA TYR A 50 -0.19 -9.20 14.85
C TYR A 50 -0.78 -8.73 13.53
N LEU A 51 -1.80 -7.88 13.59
CA LEU A 51 -2.40 -7.27 12.41
C LEU A 51 -1.59 -6.04 12.00
N GLU A 52 -0.85 -6.16 10.91
CA GLU A 52 -0.11 -5.05 10.31
C GLU A 52 -1.01 -4.29 9.33
N ARG A 53 -0.96 -2.96 9.36
CA ARG A 53 -1.66 -2.09 8.41
C ARG A 53 -0.63 -1.33 7.58
N TYR A 54 -0.84 -1.29 6.28
CA TYR A 54 0.05 -0.62 5.33
C TYR A 54 -0.72 -0.12 4.10
N LEU A 55 -0.18 0.92 3.48
CA LEU A 55 -0.63 1.39 2.18
C LEU A 55 0.06 0.60 1.08
N ARG A 56 -0.68 0.24 0.03
CA ARG A 56 -0.13 -0.41 -1.16
C ARG A 56 -0.50 0.38 -2.40
N CYS A 57 0.49 0.80 -3.18
CA CYS A 57 0.22 1.34 -4.51
C CYS A 57 -0.23 0.22 -5.45
N ILE A 58 -1.38 0.38 -6.10
CA ILE A 58 -1.89 -0.62 -7.06
C ILE A 58 -1.18 -0.56 -8.41
N GLN A 59 -0.48 0.55 -8.69
CA GLN A 59 0.23 0.77 -9.95
C GLN A 59 1.64 0.15 -9.93
N CYS A 60 2.51 0.60 -9.00
CA CYS A 60 3.89 0.11 -8.88
C CYS A 60 4.04 -1.05 -7.88
N GLY A 61 3.04 -1.28 -7.02
CA GLY A 61 3.07 -2.38 -6.05
C GLY A 61 3.82 -2.08 -4.74
N VAL A 62 4.43 -0.90 -4.60
CA VAL A 62 5.14 -0.49 -3.37
C VAL A 62 4.21 -0.60 -2.17
N LYS A 63 4.75 -1.07 -1.04
CA LYS A 63 4.07 -1.15 0.25
C LYS A 63 4.80 -0.25 1.23
N VAL A 64 4.07 0.63 1.89
CA VAL A 64 4.60 1.60 2.86
C VAL A 64 3.66 1.73 4.04
N LEU A 65 4.17 2.17 5.19
CA LEU A 65 3.31 2.38 6.37
C LEU A 65 2.59 3.73 6.31
N ASN A 66 3.23 4.75 5.72
CA ASN A 66 2.69 6.09 5.59
C ASN A 66 2.88 6.63 4.17
N THR A 67 2.07 7.62 3.79
CA THR A 67 2.15 8.28 2.48
C THR A 67 3.49 8.97 2.23
N ASP A 68 4.14 9.45 3.29
CA ASP A 68 5.42 10.16 3.21
C ASP A 68 6.59 9.25 2.82
N ASP A 69 6.44 7.94 3.03
CA ASP A 69 7.42 6.92 2.67
C ASP A 69 7.26 6.47 1.20
N LEU A 70 6.27 7.00 0.47
CA LEU A 70 6.10 6.70 -0.95
C LEU A 70 7.26 7.31 -1.76
N PRO A 71 7.81 6.56 -2.73
CA PRO A 71 8.85 7.11 -3.60
C PRO A 71 8.28 8.26 -4.44
N GLU A 72 9.13 9.22 -4.79
CA GLU A 72 8.71 10.39 -5.57
C GLU A 72 8.13 10.02 -6.95
N THR A 73 8.54 8.88 -7.52
CA THR A 73 8.04 8.36 -8.80
C THR A 73 7.25 7.08 -8.62
N CYS A 74 6.19 6.90 -9.42
CA CYS A 74 5.43 5.66 -9.49
C CYS A 74 5.88 4.81 -10.68
N ASP A 75 6.88 3.96 -10.45
CA ASP A 75 7.44 3.10 -11.49
C ASP A 75 6.61 1.82 -11.63
N SER A 76 5.56 1.90 -12.44
CA SER A 76 4.71 0.75 -12.79
C SER A 76 5.39 -0.31 -13.67
N GLU A 77 6.63 -0.08 -14.08
CA GLU A 77 7.46 -0.92 -14.96
C GLU A 77 8.02 -2.19 -14.28
N GLY A 78 7.86 -2.32 -12.95
CA GLY A 78 8.41 -3.45 -12.17
C GLY A 78 7.60 -4.74 -12.13
N ARG A 79 6.44 -4.81 -12.83
CA ARG A 79 5.57 -6.00 -12.84
C ARG A 79 5.71 -6.75 -14.17
N ARG A 80 6.84 -7.43 -14.38
CA ARG A 80 7.00 -8.46 -15.42
C ARG A 80 7.11 -9.84 -14.77
#